data_AF-A0A9E6ZUP9-F1
#
_entry.id   AF-A0A9E6ZUP9-F1
#
_cell.length_a   1.000
_cell.length_b   1.000
_cell.length_c   1.000
_cell.angle_alpha   90.00
_cell.angle_beta   90.00
_cell.angle_gamma   90.00
#
_symmetry.space_group_name_H-M   'P 1'
#
loop_
_entity.id
_entity.type
_entity.pdbx_description
1 polymer ?
#
loop_
_entity_poly.entity_id
_entity_poly.type
_entity_poly.pdbx_seq_one_letter_code
_entity_poly.pdbx_strand_id
1 'polypeptide(L)'
;MDVKLTEEEKIKVLNSDDIYGIMQKILLRESKIDQNREHFWVIGLENNHRILFIELISLGTVNKTLAEPMEVFSFALQKRAVKIILCHNHPSGELRPSEGDKDITDKLIQVGIIVNTEVLDHLIISTKSYLSFADTGLLSELKKSTKYIPQYVLEERLKKQATEIANKKKTVEIAKEFKRNGVDNETIALSTGLSIEEVEKLRVRKR
;
A
#
# COMPACT_ATOMS: atom_id res chain seq x y z
N MET A 1 7.19 23.87 2.22
CA MET A 1 8.13 24.47 3.21
C MET A 1 9.12 23.37 3.46
N ASP A 2 10.37 23.51 3.00
CA ASP A 2 11.35 22.42 3.09
C ASP A 2 11.64 22.11 4.57
N VAL A 3 11.17 20.97 5.06
CA VAL A 3 11.50 20.48 6.41
C VAL A 3 12.93 19.93 6.35
N LYS A 4 13.90 20.68 6.87
CA LYS A 4 15.29 20.21 6.98
C LYS A 4 15.40 19.18 8.11
N LEU A 5 15.79 17.96 7.76
CA LEU A 5 16.07 16.87 8.70
C LEU A 5 17.57 16.84 9.04
N THR A 6 17.90 16.62 10.31
CA THR A 6 19.25 16.30 10.79
C THR A 6 19.63 14.85 10.47
N GLU A 7 20.92 14.48 10.56
CA GLU A 7 21.36 13.08 10.33
C GLU A 7 20.79 12.09 11.36
N GLU A 8 20.52 12.56 12.58
CA GLU A 8 19.82 11.80 13.62
C GLU A 8 18.32 11.63 13.32
N GLU A 9 17.72 12.59 12.61
CA GLU A 9 16.31 12.57 12.17
C GLU A 9 16.07 11.78 10.86
N LYS A 10 17.13 11.32 10.17
CA LYS A 10 17.05 10.27 9.12
C LYS A 10 16.80 8.90 9.75
N ILE A 11 15.75 8.85 10.56
CA ILE A 11 15.29 7.74 11.36
C ILE A 11 14.86 6.64 10.40
N LYS A 12 15.23 5.41 10.75
CA LYS A 12 14.68 4.22 10.11
C LYS A 12 13.27 4.02 10.65
N VAL A 13 12.28 4.14 9.77
CA VAL A 13 10.88 3.92 10.08
C VAL A 13 10.64 2.43 10.24
N LEU A 14 10.14 2.02 11.40
CA LEU A 14 9.79 0.63 11.70
C LEU A 14 8.28 0.42 11.66
N ASN A 15 7.52 1.41 12.11
CA ASN A 15 6.06 1.37 12.18
C ASN A 15 5.45 2.77 12.03
N SER A 16 4.12 2.82 12.13
CA SER A 16 3.32 4.04 12.03
C SER A 16 3.52 4.99 13.23
N ASP A 17 3.83 4.49 14.42
CA ASP A 17 4.14 5.31 15.61
C ASP A 17 5.36 6.22 15.39
N ASP A 18 6.40 5.72 14.70
CA ASP A 18 7.60 6.49 14.38
C ASP A 18 7.26 7.73 13.54
N ILE A 19 6.44 7.53 12.49
CA ILE A 19 6.00 8.63 11.62
C ILE A 19 5.10 9.59 12.40
N TYR A 20 4.15 9.06 13.17
CA TYR A 20 3.26 9.89 13.96
C TYR A 20 4.04 10.80 14.93
N GLY A 21 5.02 10.26 15.65
CA GLY A 21 5.83 11.05 16.59
C GLY A 21 6.59 12.21 15.94
N ILE A 22 7.03 12.05 14.69
CA ILE A 22 7.67 13.11 13.91
C ILE A 22 6.61 14.13 13.43
N MET A 23 5.54 13.64 12.79
CA MET A 23 4.51 14.50 12.20
C MET A 23 3.71 15.28 13.24
N GLN A 24 3.47 14.70 14.42
CA GLN A 24 2.83 15.38 15.55
C GLN A 24 3.68 16.58 16.01
N LYS A 25 5.02 16.42 16.10
CA LYS A 25 5.92 17.53 16.45
C LYS A 25 5.92 18.63 15.39
N ILE A 26 5.87 18.25 14.10
CA ILE A 26 5.75 19.20 12.99
C ILE A 26 4.44 19.98 13.12
N LEU A 27 3.31 19.30 13.24
CA LEU A 27 1.99 19.93 13.39
C LEU A 27 1.90 20.84 14.63
N LEU A 28 2.48 20.43 15.77
CA LEU A 28 2.45 21.23 17.00
C LEU A 28 3.34 22.49 16.94
N ARG A 29 4.31 22.55 16.03
CA ARG A 29 5.14 23.74 15.80
C ARG A 29 4.43 24.79 14.94
N GLU A 30 3.40 24.40 14.19
CA GLU A 30 2.61 25.32 13.38
C GLU A 30 1.81 26.30 14.25
N SER A 31 1.47 27.45 13.67
CA SER A 31 0.61 28.43 14.33
C SER A 31 -0.77 27.84 14.64
N LYS A 32 -1.47 28.35 15.66
CA LYS A 32 -2.86 27.89 15.94
C LYS A 32 -3.80 28.08 14.75
N ILE A 33 -3.53 29.07 13.89
CA ILE A 33 -4.33 29.30 12.69
C ILE A 33 -4.07 28.18 11.68
N ASP A 34 -2.81 27.81 11.48
CA ASP A 34 -2.44 26.75 10.55
C ASP A 34 -2.83 25.38 11.09
N GLN A 35 -2.70 25.09 12.38
CA GLN A 35 -3.23 23.84 12.96
C GLN A 35 -4.72 23.60 12.69
N ASN A 36 -5.50 24.67 12.43
CA ASN A 36 -6.91 24.60 12.05
C ASN A 36 -7.14 24.45 10.53
N ARG A 37 -6.07 24.29 9.74
CA ARG A 37 -6.08 23.97 8.32
C ARG A 37 -5.68 22.53 8.11
N GLU A 38 -6.19 21.96 7.03
CA GLU A 38 -5.83 20.62 6.62
C GLU A 38 -4.54 20.68 5.81
N HIS A 39 -3.53 19.98 6.31
CA HIS A 39 -2.23 19.83 5.69
C HIS A 39 -2.15 18.44 5.09
N PHE A 40 -1.60 18.34 3.89
CA PHE A 40 -1.26 17.07 3.28
C PHE A 40 0.24 16.99 3.04
N TRP A 41 0.88 16.04 3.69
CA TRP A 41 2.32 15.78 3.59
C TRP A 41 2.61 14.47 2.86
N VAL A 42 3.78 14.44 2.25
CA VAL A 42 4.38 13.23 1.68
C VAL A 42 5.75 13.03 2.33
N ILE A 43 5.94 11.83 2.88
CA ILE A 43 7.20 11.38 3.45
C ILE A 43 7.84 10.42 2.45
N GLY A 44 8.98 10.82 1.87
CA GLY A 44 9.73 9.96 0.97
C GLY A 44 10.73 9.09 1.73
N LEU A 45 10.82 7.82 1.37
CA LEU A 45 11.69 6.85 2.01
C LEU A 45 12.67 6.18 1.03
N GLU A 46 13.83 5.80 1.56
CA GLU A 46 14.75 4.85 0.95
C GLU A 46 14.23 3.40 1.06
N ASN A 47 14.90 2.48 0.36
CA ASN A 47 14.56 1.06 0.38
C ASN A 47 14.66 0.44 1.78
N ASN A 48 15.62 0.92 2.59
CA ASN A 48 15.87 0.50 3.97
C ASN A 48 14.92 1.18 5.00
N HIS A 49 13.91 1.91 4.54
CA HIS A 49 12.94 2.69 5.34
C HIS A 49 13.51 3.91 6.06
N ARG A 50 14.64 4.47 5.62
CA ARG A 50 15.11 5.77 6.12
C ARG A 50 14.38 6.91 5.42
N ILE A 51 14.04 7.94 6.20
CA ILE A 51 13.40 9.14 5.66
C ILE A 51 14.39 9.94 4.80
N LEU A 52 13.99 10.23 3.56
CA LEU A 52 14.69 11.11 2.62
C LEU A 52 14.21 12.55 2.73
N PHE A 53 12.90 12.74 2.82
CA PHE A 53 12.26 14.05 2.91
C PHE A 53 10.87 13.94 3.55
N ILE A 54 10.40 15.06 4.07
CA ILE A 54 9.01 15.29 4.45
C ILE A 54 8.63 16.61 3.76
N GLU A 55 7.66 16.56 2.84
CA GLU A 55 7.21 17.76 2.13
C GLU A 55 5.72 17.99 2.33
N LEU A 56 5.36 19.25 2.57
CA LEU A 56 3.99 19.71 2.61
C LEU A 56 3.52 19.98 1.17
N ILE A 57 2.65 19.12 0.66
CA ILE A 57 2.12 19.21 -0.71
C ILE A 57 1.02 20.27 -0.80
N SER A 58 0.16 20.34 0.21
CA SER A 58 -0.98 21.25 0.20
C SER A 58 -1.39 21.72 1.57
N LEU A 59 -1.95 22.92 1.57
CA LEU A 59 -2.64 23.57 2.68
C LEU A 59 -4.05 23.91 2.21
N GLY A 60 -5.03 23.13 2.62
CA GLY A 60 -6.42 23.32 2.22
C GLY A 60 -7.30 23.90 3.31
N THR A 61 -8.46 24.35 2.86
CA THR A 61 -9.69 24.42 3.66
C THR A 61 -10.55 23.19 3.34
N VAL A 62 -11.49 22.89 4.22
CA VAL A 62 -12.33 21.68 4.37
C VAL A 62 -12.98 21.08 3.08
N ASN A 63 -12.84 21.69 1.89
CA ASN A 63 -13.70 21.42 0.72
C ASN A 63 -13.00 21.22 -0.65
N LYS A 64 -11.68 21.02 -0.76
CA LYS A 64 -11.06 20.76 -2.09
C LYS A 64 -9.89 19.80 -2.05
N THR A 65 -9.80 18.94 -3.06
CA THR A 65 -8.82 17.85 -3.22
C THR A 65 -7.41 18.32 -2.90
N LEU A 66 -6.85 17.79 -1.80
CA LEU A 66 -5.63 18.27 -1.17
C LEU A 66 -4.34 17.75 -1.81
N ALA A 67 -4.40 16.80 -2.72
CA ALA A 67 -3.20 16.23 -3.31
C ALA A 67 -3.50 15.72 -4.71
N GLU A 68 -2.76 16.20 -5.71
CA GLU A 68 -2.78 15.59 -7.04
C GLU A 68 -1.54 14.70 -7.23
N PRO A 69 -1.66 13.55 -7.93
CA PRO A 69 -0.54 12.62 -8.09
C PRO A 69 0.71 13.26 -8.70
N MET A 70 0.55 14.21 -9.63
CA MET A 70 1.68 14.91 -10.23
C MET A 70 2.52 15.64 -9.16
N GLU A 71 1.88 16.30 -8.20
CA GLU A 71 2.55 17.04 -7.14
C GLU A 71 3.23 16.07 -6.16
N VAL A 72 2.49 15.05 -5.71
CA VAL A 72 2.98 14.00 -4.79
C VAL A 72 4.22 13.29 -5.34
N PHE A 73 4.17 12.82 -6.58
CA PHE A 73 5.24 12.02 -7.17
C PHE A 73 6.38 12.87 -7.75
N SER A 74 6.19 14.18 -8.00
CA SER A 74 7.27 15.05 -8.46
C SER A 74 8.46 15.04 -7.49
N PHE A 75 8.21 15.21 -6.19
CA PHE A 75 9.24 15.18 -5.15
C PHE A 75 9.82 13.78 -4.98
N ALA A 76 8.98 12.75 -4.95
CA ALA A 76 9.43 11.36 -4.80
C ALA A 76 10.42 10.98 -5.92
N LEU A 77 10.09 11.32 -7.16
CA LEU A 77 10.95 11.03 -8.31
C LEU A 77 12.23 11.87 -8.33
N GLN A 78 12.15 13.17 -8.03
CA GLN A 78 13.32 14.05 -7.96
C GLN A 78 14.30 13.62 -6.87
N LYS A 79 13.79 13.19 -5.72
CA LYS A 79 14.58 12.76 -4.56
C LYS A 79 14.89 11.26 -4.57
N ARG A 80 14.48 10.53 -5.62
CA ARG A 80 14.67 9.08 -5.80
C ARG A 80 14.12 8.24 -4.63
N ALA A 81 13.01 8.68 -4.04
CA ALA A 81 12.28 7.87 -3.09
C ALA A 81 11.68 6.66 -3.81
N VAL A 82 11.86 5.49 -3.22
CA VAL A 82 11.32 4.21 -3.73
C VAL A 82 10.00 3.83 -3.05
N LYS A 83 9.72 4.49 -1.93
CA LYS A 83 8.55 4.30 -1.08
C LYS A 83 8.10 5.68 -0.58
N ILE A 84 6.80 5.88 -0.40
CA ILE A 84 6.23 7.06 0.22
C ILE A 84 5.22 6.69 1.30
N ILE A 85 5.07 7.56 2.28
CA ILE A 85 3.98 7.55 3.25
C ILE A 85 3.20 8.85 3.07
N LEU A 86 1.88 8.74 3.00
CA LEU A 86 0.97 9.89 2.96
C LEU A 86 0.59 10.26 4.39
N CYS A 87 0.43 11.53 4.68
CA CYS A 87 -0.02 11.98 5.99
C CYS A 87 -0.88 13.23 5.83
N HIS A 88 -2.04 13.28 6.49
CA HIS A 88 -2.78 14.53 6.64
C HIS A 88 -3.36 14.67 8.03
N ASN A 89 -3.62 15.92 8.45
CA ASN A 89 -4.28 16.16 9.73
C ASN A 89 -5.77 16.47 9.52
N HIS A 90 -6.61 15.98 10.42
CA HIS A 90 -7.97 16.49 10.55
C HIS A 90 -8.02 17.57 11.64
N PRO A 91 -8.30 18.84 11.30
CA PRO A 91 -8.44 19.92 12.30
C PRO A 91 -9.52 19.63 13.35
N SER A 92 -10.56 18.89 12.99
CA SER A 92 -11.62 18.46 13.90
C SER A 92 -11.15 17.49 14.98
N GLY A 93 -10.00 16.82 14.77
CA GLY A 93 -9.48 15.75 15.63
C GLY A 93 -10.15 14.40 15.42
N GLU A 94 -11.18 14.30 14.57
CA GLU A 94 -11.80 13.03 14.18
C GLU A 94 -10.82 12.25 13.29
N LEU A 95 -10.59 10.97 13.57
CA LEU A 95 -9.61 10.16 12.83
C LEU A 95 -10.25 9.24 11.80
N ARG A 96 -11.58 9.22 11.71
CA ARG A 96 -12.29 8.46 10.70
C ARG A 96 -11.97 8.98 9.28
N PRO A 97 -11.49 8.12 8.37
CA PRO A 97 -11.25 8.52 6.99
C PRO A 97 -12.55 8.84 6.27
N SER A 98 -12.54 9.98 5.59
CA SER A 98 -13.56 10.39 4.63
C SER A 98 -13.50 9.54 3.36
N GLU A 99 -14.54 9.63 2.53
CA GLU A 99 -14.51 9.00 1.19
C GLU A 99 -13.48 9.70 0.27
N GLY A 100 -13.22 10.99 0.49
CA GLY A 100 -12.17 11.72 -0.21
C GLY A 100 -10.78 11.16 0.09
N ASP A 101 -10.50 10.84 1.36
CA ASP A 101 -9.21 10.30 1.80
C ASP A 101 -8.96 8.93 1.17
N LYS A 102 -9.98 8.06 1.19
CA LYS A 102 -9.91 6.74 0.53
C LYS A 102 -9.69 6.87 -0.97
N ASP A 103 -10.43 7.78 -1.61
CA ASP A 103 -10.38 7.99 -3.04
C ASP A 103 -9.00 8.47 -3.51
N ILE A 104 -8.44 9.49 -2.85
CA ILE A 104 -7.11 9.99 -3.21
C ILE A 104 -6.03 8.95 -2.91
N THR A 105 -6.16 8.20 -1.80
CA THR A 105 -5.22 7.13 -1.46
C THR A 105 -5.20 6.05 -2.53
N ASP A 106 -6.37 5.59 -3.00
CA ASP A 106 -6.46 4.62 -4.09
C ASP A 106 -5.77 5.16 -5.36
N LYS A 107 -6.12 6.39 -5.77
CA LYS A 107 -5.50 7.04 -6.93
C LYS A 107 -3.97 7.07 -6.81
N LEU A 108 -3.44 7.47 -5.65
CA LEU A 108 -2.00 7.54 -5.40
C LEU A 108 -1.34 6.16 -5.34
N ILE A 109 -1.99 5.15 -4.79
CA ILE A 109 -1.50 3.75 -4.83
C ILE A 109 -1.33 3.30 -6.29
N GLN A 110 -2.34 3.51 -7.14
CA GLN A 110 -2.27 3.06 -8.54
C GLN A 110 -1.16 3.79 -9.30
N VAL A 111 -1.00 5.09 -9.09
CA VAL A 111 0.09 5.86 -9.71
C VAL A 111 1.45 5.39 -9.19
N GLY A 112 1.58 5.14 -7.89
CA GLY A 112 2.79 4.63 -7.26
C GLY A 112 3.26 3.30 -7.85
N ILE A 113 2.33 2.40 -8.18
CA ILE A 113 2.63 1.15 -8.88
C ILE A 113 3.24 1.43 -10.27
N ILE A 114 2.69 2.39 -11.01
CA ILE A 114 3.14 2.72 -12.37
C ILE A 114 4.54 3.34 -12.36
N VAL A 115 4.82 4.23 -11.40
CA VAL A 115 6.11 4.94 -11.30
C VAL A 115 7.14 4.23 -10.41
N ASN A 116 6.85 2.99 -9.98
CA ASN A 116 7.68 2.19 -9.08
C ASN A 116 8.05 2.92 -7.77
N THR A 117 7.08 3.62 -7.18
CA THR A 117 7.19 4.28 -5.88
C THR A 117 6.03 3.82 -5.01
N GLU A 118 6.26 2.86 -4.11
CA GLU A 118 5.19 2.24 -3.34
C GLU A 118 4.61 3.20 -2.28
N VAL A 119 3.28 3.31 -2.22
CA VAL A 119 2.59 3.90 -1.06
C VAL A 119 2.53 2.86 0.05
N LEU A 120 3.33 3.05 1.11
CA LEU A 120 3.42 2.12 2.24
C LEU A 120 2.29 2.29 3.24
N ASP A 121 1.85 3.52 3.45
CA ASP A 121 0.81 3.85 4.42
C ASP A 121 0.19 5.23 4.11
N HIS A 122 -0.96 5.47 4.72
CA HIS A 122 -1.59 6.77 4.82
C HIS A 122 -2.03 7.01 6.26
N LEU A 123 -1.44 8.02 6.90
CA LEU A 123 -1.79 8.43 8.27
C LEU A 123 -2.77 9.60 8.26
N ILE A 124 -3.82 9.47 9.06
CA ILE A 124 -4.65 10.60 9.49
C ILE A 124 -4.21 10.95 10.90
N ILE A 125 -3.76 12.18 11.13
CA ILE A 125 -3.22 12.59 12.42
C ILE A 125 -4.05 13.69 13.08
N SER A 126 -3.96 13.74 14.40
CA SER A 126 -4.38 14.87 15.22
C SER A 126 -3.25 15.21 16.19
N THR A 127 -3.43 16.28 16.96
CA THR A 127 -2.46 16.64 18.02
C THR A 127 -2.35 15.61 19.13
N LYS A 128 -3.26 14.63 19.23
CA LYS A 128 -3.32 13.67 20.34
C LYS A 128 -3.23 12.19 19.95
N SER A 129 -3.64 11.85 18.74
CA SER A 129 -3.62 10.47 18.23
C SER A 129 -3.58 10.45 16.70
N TYR A 130 -3.50 9.26 16.11
CA TYR A 130 -3.54 9.03 14.67
C TYR A 130 -4.25 7.72 14.32
N LEU A 131 -4.54 7.56 13.03
CA LEU A 131 -4.99 6.33 12.40
C LEU A 131 -4.08 6.01 11.21
N SER A 132 -3.66 4.75 11.09
CA SER A 132 -2.91 4.23 9.95
C SER A 132 -3.83 3.38 9.05
N PHE A 133 -3.80 3.64 7.74
CA PHE A 133 -4.53 2.82 6.77
C PHE A 133 -3.93 1.42 6.66
N ALA A 134 -2.61 1.29 6.82
CA ALA A 134 -1.94 0.00 6.82
C ALA A 134 -2.37 -0.85 8.03
N ASP A 135 -2.34 -0.27 9.24
CA ASP A 135 -2.67 -0.99 10.48
C ASP A 135 -4.14 -1.41 10.56
N THR A 136 -5.02 -0.60 9.97
CA THR A 136 -6.47 -0.91 9.89
C THR A 136 -6.82 -1.91 8.79
N GLY A 137 -5.88 -2.25 7.90
CA GLY A 137 -6.13 -3.10 6.73
C GLY A 137 -6.76 -2.38 5.53
N LEU A 138 -7.20 -1.13 5.69
CA LEU A 138 -7.81 -0.33 4.64
C LEU A 138 -6.88 -0.14 3.43
N LEU A 139 -5.56 0.03 3.66
CA LEU A 139 -4.59 0.12 2.57
C LEU A 139 -4.58 -1.15 1.70
N SER A 140 -4.69 -2.33 2.33
CA SER A 140 -4.72 -3.59 1.59
C SER A 140 -6.00 -3.75 0.76
N GLU A 141 -7.11 -3.17 1.20
CA GLU A 141 -8.36 -3.14 0.43
C GLU A 141 -8.21 -2.22 -0.78
N LEU A 142 -7.70 -1.01 -0.58
CA LEU A 142 -7.49 -0.02 -1.65
C LEU A 142 -6.48 -0.50 -2.70
N LYS A 143 -5.43 -1.23 -2.30
CA LYS A 143 -4.49 -1.89 -3.25
C LYS A 143 -5.17 -2.85 -4.23
N LYS A 144 -6.36 -3.37 -3.91
CA LYS A 144 -7.15 -4.27 -4.78
C LYS A 144 -8.15 -3.53 -5.66
N SER A 145 -8.32 -2.22 -5.47
CA SER A 145 -9.24 -1.40 -6.26
C SER A 145 -8.87 -1.45 -7.74
N THR A 146 -9.91 -1.39 -8.59
CA THR A 146 -9.76 -1.27 -10.05
C THR A 146 -10.15 0.11 -10.56
N LYS A 147 -10.50 1.05 -9.67
CA LYS A 147 -11.10 2.35 -10.03
C LYS A 147 -10.19 3.21 -10.92
N TYR A 148 -8.91 3.29 -10.56
CA TYR A 148 -7.92 4.13 -11.24
C TYR A 148 -6.95 3.33 -12.13
N ILE A 149 -7.28 2.08 -12.45
CA ILE A 149 -6.43 1.23 -13.28
C ILE A 149 -6.80 1.42 -14.76
N PRO A 150 -5.83 1.71 -15.64
CA PRO A 150 -6.08 1.74 -17.08
C PRO A 150 -6.59 0.39 -17.59
N GLN A 151 -7.53 0.43 -18.55
CA GLN A 151 -8.20 -0.78 -19.05
C GLN A 151 -7.23 -1.86 -19.55
N TYR A 152 -6.18 -1.47 -20.29
CA TYR A 152 -5.19 -2.44 -20.81
C TYR A 152 -4.46 -3.19 -19.69
N VAL A 153 -4.20 -2.53 -18.54
CA VAL A 153 -3.56 -3.17 -17.38
C VAL A 153 -4.52 -4.19 -16.74
N LEU A 154 -5.81 -3.88 -16.67
CA LEU A 154 -6.83 -4.82 -16.19
C LEU A 154 -6.91 -6.05 -17.10
N GLU A 155 -6.93 -5.85 -18.41
CA GLU A 155 -6.96 -6.94 -19.39
C GLU A 155 -5.73 -7.86 -19.27
N GLU A 156 -4.54 -7.29 -19.08
CA GLU A 156 -3.33 -8.06 -18.83
C GLU A 156 -3.40 -8.85 -17.52
N ARG A 157 -3.89 -8.26 -16.43
CA ARG A 157 -4.08 -8.95 -15.14
C ARG A 157 -5.06 -10.12 -15.29
N LEU A 158 -6.18 -9.92 -15.98
CA LEU A 158 -7.18 -10.95 -16.23
C LEU A 158 -6.62 -12.10 -17.09
N LYS A 159 -5.85 -11.79 -18.14
CA LYS A 159 -5.18 -12.80 -18.98
C LYS A 159 -4.17 -13.62 -18.20
N LYS A 160 -3.35 -12.98 -17.36
CA LYS A 160 -2.40 -13.66 -16.46
C LYS A 160 -3.12 -14.58 -15.48
N GLN A 161 -4.13 -14.07 -14.78
CA GLN A 161 -4.94 -14.88 -13.85
C GLN A 161 -5.62 -16.06 -14.54
N ALA A 162 -6.20 -15.87 -15.73
CA ALA A 162 -6.81 -16.95 -16.49
C ALA A 162 -5.80 -18.05 -16.85
N THR A 163 -4.58 -17.66 -17.21
CA THR A 163 -3.48 -18.58 -17.54
C THR A 163 -3.00 -19.33 -16.29
N GLU A 164 -2.84 -18.64 -15.16
CA GLU A 164 -2.50 -19.24 -13.87
C GLU A 164 -3.56 -20.25 -13.42
N ILE A 165 -4.84 -19.91 -13.54
CA ILE A 165 -5.96 -20.81 -13.23
C ILE A 165 -5.93 -22.04 -14.14
N ALA A 166 -5.69 -21.86 -15.44
CA ALA A 166 -5.59 -22.97 -16.40
C ALA A 166 -4.42 -23.91 -16.05
N ASN A 167 -3.24 -23.35 -15.74
CA ASN A 167 -2.06 -24.11 -15.33
C ASN A 167 -2.30 -24.86 -14.01
N LYS A 168 -2.90 -24.20 -13.01
CA LYS A 168 -3.26 -24.84 -11.74
C LYS A 168 -4.27 -25.97 -11.93
N LYS A 169 -5.29 -25.78 -12.79
CA LYS A 169 -6.24 -26.84 -13.14
C LYS A 169 -5.55 -28.05 -13.78
N LYS A 170 -4.67 -27.83 -14.75
CA LYS A 170 -3.89 -28.90 -15.41
C LYS A 170 -3.02 -29.66 -14.41
N THR A 171 -2.34 -28.95 -13.52
CA THR A 171 -1.51 -29.53 -12.45
C THR A 171 -2.33 -30.41 -11.51
N VAL A 172 -3.49 -29.92 -11.08
CA VAL A 172 -4.44 -30.67 -10.24
C VAL A 172 -4.98 -31.91 -10.95
N GLU A 173 -5.21 -31.84 -12.26
CA GLU A 173 -5.69 -32.98 -13.06
C GLU A 173 -4.64 -34.09 -13.17
N ILE A 174 -3.37 -33.74 -13.44
CA ILE A 174 -2.24 -34.68 -13.42
C ILE A 174 -2.11 -35.33 -12.04
N ALA A 175 -2.18 -34.54 -10.96
CA ALA A 175 -2.10 -35.07 -9.59
C ALA A 175 -3.24 -36.06 -9.28
N LYS A 176 -4.46 -35.79 -9.75
CA LYS A 176 -5.60 -36.71 -9.62
C LYS A 176 -5.37 -38.01 -10.40
N GLU A 177 -4.77 -37.95 -11.57
CA GLU A 177 -4.47 -39.14 -12.37
C GLU A 177 -3.45 -40.05 -11.67
N PHE A 178 -2.34 -39.49 -11.18
CA PHE A 178 -1.38 -40.25 -10.38
C PHE A 178 -2.01 -40.87 -9.13
N LYS A 179 -2.88 -40.13 -8.43
CA LYS A 179 -3.58 -40.63 -7.25
C LYS A 179 -4.56 -41.77 -7.57
N ARG A 180 -5.19 -41.76 -8.76
CA ARG A 180 -6.03 -42.88 -9.25
C ARG A 180 -5.18 -44.11 -9.57
N ASN A 181 -3.98 -43.90 -10.08
CA ASN A 181 -3.03 -44.97 -10.42
C ASN A 181 -2.27 -45.52 -9.20
N GLY A 182 -2.58 -45.03 -7.99
CA GLY A 182 -2.00 -45.54 -6.74
C GLY A 182 -0.60 -45.02 -6.42
N VAL A 183 -0.13 -43.96 -7.09
CA VAL A 183 1.12 -43.27 -6.74
C VAL A 183 0.97 -42.63 -5.35
N ASP A 184 2.01 -42.70 -4.53
CA ASP A 184 2.02 -42.12 -3.19
C ASP A 184 1.99 -40.58 -3.23
N ASN A 185 1.49 -39.96 -2.15
CA ASN A 185 1.28 -38.51 -2.12
C ASN A 185 2.59 -37.71 -2.18
N GLU A 186 3.71 -38.25 -1.68
CA GLU A 186 5.01 -37.56 -1.68
C GLU A 186 5.55 -37.47 -3.10
N THR A 187 5.50 -38.56 -3.86
CA THR A 187 5.90 -38.60 -5.27
C THR A 187 5.02 -37.69 -6.13
N ILE A 188 3.71 -37.61 -5.86
CA ILE A 188 2.80 -36.69 -6.56
C ILE A 188 3.15 -35.24 -6.25
N ALA A 189 3.37 -34.90 -4.99
CA ALA A 189 3.75 -33.55 -4.56
C ALA A 189 5.04 -33.11 -5.25
N LEU A 190 6.06 -33.97 -5.24
CA LEU A 190 7.35 -33.72 -5.90
C LEU A 190 7.20 -33.52 -7.42
N SER A 191 6.39 -34.34 -8.07
CA SER A 191 6.25 -34.33 -9.54
C SER A 191 5.38 -33.18 -10.06
N THR A 192 4.40 -32.73 -9.27
CA THR A 192 3.42 -31.71 -9.68
C THR A 192 3.70 -30.34 -9.10
N GLY A 193 4.59 -30.25 -8.09
CA GLY A 193 4.86 -29.02 -7.35
C GLY A 193 3.73 -28.60 -6.39
N LEU A 194 2.71 -29.45 -6.20
CA LEU A 194 1.68 -29.24 -5.19
C LEU A 194 2.23 -29.56 -3.80
N SER A 195 1.69 -28.90 -2.78
CA SER A 195 1.94 -29.31 -1.40
C SER A 195 1.31 -30.67 -1.09
N ILE A 196 1.89 -31.41 -0.14
CA ILE A 196 1.35 -32.72 0.29
C ILE A 196 -0.10 -32.58 0.75
N GLU A 197 -0.43 -31.52 1.50
CA GLU A 197 -1.80 -31.23 1.91
C GLU A 197 -2.77 -31.02 0.74
N GLU A 198 -2.34 -30.32 -0.33
CA GLU A 198 -3.16 -30.13 -1.52
C GLU A 198 -3.45 -31.47 -2.19
N VAL A 199 -2.44 -32.35 -2.29
CA VAL A 199 -2.58 -33.70 -2.85
C VAL A 199 -3.52 -34.56 -2.01
N GLU A 200 -3.39 -34.53 -0.68
CA GLU A 200 -4.26 -35.28 0.25
C GLU A 200 -5.73 -34.90 0.10
N LYS A 201 -6.02 -33.60 -0.01
CA LYS A 201 -7.37 -33.04 -0.19
C LYS A 201 -8.00 -33.41 -1.55
N LEU A 202 -7.22 -33.90 -2.54
CA LEU A 202 -7.75 -34.33 -3.83
C LEU A 202 -8.66 -35.56 -3.66
N ARG A 203 -9.94 -35.38 -3.99
CA ARG A 203 -10.91 -36.49 -4.11
C ARG A 203 -10.82 -37.11 -5.50
N VAL A 204 -10.64 -38.42 -5.54
CA VAL A 204 -10.64 -39.25 -6.75
C VAL A 204 -11.50 -40.48 -6.53
N ARG A 205 -12.35 -40.81 -7.50
CA ARG A 205 -13.00 -42.13 -7.55
C ARG A 205 -11.94 -43.15 -7.99
N LYS A 206 -11.72 -44.19 -7.19
CA LYS A 206 -10.94 -45.35 -7.61
C LYS A 206 -11.70 -46.03 -8.76
N ARG A 207 -10.96 -46.47 -9.79
CA ARG A 207 -11.51 -47.38 -10.80
C ARG A 207 -11.76 -48.75 -10.17
#